data_AF-A0A6P8IDM1-F1
#
_entry.id   AF-A0A6P8IDM1-F1
#
_cell.length_a   1.000
_cell.length_b   1.000
_cell.length_c   1.000
_cell.angle_alpha   90.00
_cell.angle_beta   90.00
_cell.angle_gamma   90.00
#
_symmetry.space_group_name_H-M   'P 1'
#
loop_
_entity.id
_entity.type
_entity.pdbx_description
1 polymer ?
#
loop_
_entity_poly.entity_id
_entity_poly.type
_entity_poly.pdbx_seq_one_letter_code
_entity_poly.pdbx_strand_id
1 'polypeptide(L)'
;MPLNNWINTDNLWRKKYLDVDLITQTVLSRCLTVKDLTGLGIGSTLGAGIYVVAGEVARSTAGPGVVISFLIAAIASVFSGLCYAEFGARVPKAGSAYIYSYVTVGELCSFIIGWNLILEYVIGASSVARAWSSYFDSMFNEQIRNFTLERVGEINVPGLGKYPDFFSFVLVGVITIILAVGVKNSSRFNNVVTCVNLFVIVFISLVGFYFAKKENWTKDFLPFGFSGVLSGAATCFYAFVGFDVIATTGEEAKNPSKTIPISIVLSLGICFIAYFGVSAALTLMWPYNLLPERGALPKVFALRGAAWAQYIIAVGALCGLTASLIGGLFPLPRLFYAMANDGLIFKWLARIHPKTEVPIIATVVSGVLAGFLALIFELQELVEMMSIGTLLAYTVVAFCVLLLRYKPGTIGVTMTTLSDSEPPLVTKNERIKLLADPTKSPTEETSLRATICICIASALFIFASALGIWGQDAILAHKGWAIFLACVIGVLILVTLMYLFRQPKNETPLPFMVPLVPWIPLLSIFVNIFLMLKLSYLTWIRFAVWMVIGMCIYFFYGIRHSVEGQRQKELGNYIPLQQVDEKDPKETSEEPQPKTDEDKPEAAKEKTSDDKRDEFSTPS
;
A
#
# COMPACT_ATOMS: atom_id res chain seq x y z
N MET A 1 -26.89 -30.86 -11.46
CA MET A 1 -26.03 -29.74 -11.92
C MET A 1 -24.63 -29.98 -11.38
N PRO A 2 -23.61 -30.23 -12.22
CA PRO A 2 -22.30 -30.64 -11.72
C PRO A 2 -21.51 -29.44 -11.20
N LEU A 3 -20.80 -29.64 -10.07
CA LEU A 3 -19.94 -28.67 -9.37
C LEU A 3 -18.73 -28.16 -10.20
N ASN A 4 -18.46 -28.73 -11.38
CA ASN A 4 -17.22 -28.48 -12.14
C ASN A 4 -17.14 -27.10 -12.83
N ASN A 5 -18.21 -26.30 -12.85
CA ASN A 5 -18.19 -24.95 -13.46
C ASN A 5 -18.02 -23.80 -12.45
N TRP A 6 -17.81 -24.09 -11.16
CA TRP A 6 -17.83 -23.04 -10.12
C TRP A 6 -16.55 -22.21 -10.05
N ILE A 7 -15.42 -22.73 -10.50
CA ILE A 7 -14.13 -22.02 -10.49
C ILE A 7 -13.40 -22.36 -11.79
N ASN A 8 -13.77 -21.71 -12.90
CA ASN A 8 -12.87 -21.67 -14.05
C ASN A 8 -11.62 -20.90 -13.60
N THR A 9 -10.44 -21.52 -13.62
CA THR A 9 -9.19 -20.93 -13.11
C THR A 9 -8.85 -19.61 -13.79
N ASP A 10 -9.30 -19.43 -15.03
CA ASP A 10 -9.14 -18.19 -15.81
C ASP A 10 -9.82 -16.98 -15.15
N ASN A 11 -10.89 -17.21 -14.37
CA ASN A 11 -11.58 -16.13 -13.65
C ASN A 11 -10.76 -15.56 -12.47
N LEU A 12 -9.75 -16.27 -11.97
CA LEU A 12 -8.97 -15.85 -10.80
C LEU A 12 -7.82 -14.89 -11.16
N TRP A 13 -7.35 -14.93 -12.41
CA TRP A 13 -6.15 -14.23 -12.87
C TRP A 13 -6.46 -13.04 -13.79
N ARG A 14 -7.71 -12.56 -13.79
CA ARG A 14 -8.16 -11.43 -14.60
C ARG A 14 -7.39 -10.17 -14.24
N LYS A 15 -6.87 -9.45 -15.23
CA LYS A 15 -6.12 -8.21 -15.02
C LYS A 15 -7.01 -7.02 -15.29
N LYS A 16 -6.89 -5.99 -14.45
CA LYS A 16 -7.66 -4.75 -14.64
C LYS A 16 -7.18 -4.03 -15.89
N TYR A 17 -8.11 -3.73 -16.79
CA TYR A 17 -7.81 -2.98 -18.00
C TYR A 17 -7.94 -1.49 -17.71
N LEU A 18 -6.83 -0.76 -17.88
CA LEU A 18 -6.76 0.69 -17.73
C LEU A 18 -6.36 1.31 -19.07
N ASP A 19 -7.31 2.01 -19.68
CA ASP A 19 -7.01 2.90 -20.80
C ASP A 19 -6.39 4.21 -20.31
N VAL A 20 -5.62 4.90 -21.15
CA VAL A 20 -4.97 6.17 -20.82
C VAL A 20 -6.00 7.23 -20.43
N ASP A 21 -7.14 7.27 -21.13
CA ASP A 21 -8.26 8.18 -20.83
C ASP A 21 -8.95 7.82 -19.52
N LEU A 22 -9.11 6.53 -19.24
CA LEU A 22 -9.66 6.03 -17.98
C LEU A 22 -8.74 6.33 -16.79
N ILE A 23 -7.42 6.41 -17.00
CA ILE A 23 -6.46 6.77 -15.95
C ILE A 23 -6.59 8.24 -15.55
N THR A 24 -6.84 9.14 -16.52
CA THR A 24 -6.92 10.57 -16.27
C THR A 24 -8.27 11.00 -15.70
N GLN A 25 -9.36 10.30 -16.03
CA GLN A 25 -10.69 10.55 -15.47
C GLN A 25 -10.77 10.15 -13.99
N THR A 26 -11.22 11.07 -13.13
CA THR A 26 -11.43 10.85 -11.69
C THR A 26 -12.76 11.44 -11.25
N VAL A 27 -13.49 10.73 -10.40
CA VAL A 27 -14.70 11.26 -9.73
C VAL A 27 -14.33 12.06 -8.47
N LEU A 28 -13.13 11.79 -7.92
CA LEU A 28 -12.55 12.53 -6.80
C LEU A 28 -11.90 13.84 -7.27
N SER A 29 -11.91 14.85 -6.39
CA SER A 29 -11.34 16.17 -6.68
C SER A 29 -9.82 16.21 -6.49
N ARG A 30 -9.13 16.61 -7.58
CA ARG A 30 -7.68 16.82 -7.61
C ARG A 30 -7.29 18.10 -6.86
N CYS A 31 -7.19 18.00 -5.54
CA CYS A 31 -6.98 19.13 -4.65
C CYS A 31 -5.64 19.14 -3.90
N LEU A 32 -4.96 17.99 -3.78
CA LEU A 32 -3.74 17.82 -2.98
C LEU A 32 -2.47 18.23 -3.72
N THR A 33 -1.61 18.99 -3.03
CA THR A 33 -0.31 19.46 -3.51
C THR A 33 0.86 18.66 -2.92
N VAL A 34 2.08 18.90 -3.41
CA VAL A 34 3.31 18.29 -2.86
C VAL A 34 3.45 18.54 -1.36
N LYS A 35 3.09 19.74 -0.88
CA LYS A 35 3.16 20.08 0.54
C LYS A 35 2.17 19.26 1.36
N ASP A 36 0.95 19.10 0.85
CA ASP A 36 -0.12 18.35 1.49
C ASP A 36 0.22 16.86 1.57
N LEU A 37 0.70 16.26 0.47
CA LEU A 37 1.10 14.86 0.44
C LEU A 37 2.35 14.59 1.27
N THR A 38 3.32 15.51 1.26
CA THR A 38 4.51 15.41 2.11
C THR A 38 4.12 15.50 3.59
N GLY A 39 3.25 16.45 3.96
CA GLY A 39 2.74 16.59 5.32
C GLY A 39 1.91 15.39 5.78
N LEU A 40 1.18 14.76 4.85
CA LEU A 40 0.47 13.50 5.09
C LEU A 40 1.43 12.34 5.32
N GLY A 41 2.44 12.17 4.47
CA GLY A 41 3.44 11.10 4.62
C GLY A 41 4.34 11.25 5.85
N ILE A 42 4.72 12.49 6.19
CA ILE A 42 5.44 12.76 7.44
C ILE A 42 4.52 12.52 8.63
N GLY A 43 3.26 12.98 8.56
CA GLY A 43 2.29 12.80 9.64
C GLY A 43 1.99 11.33 9.93
N SER A 44 1.76 10.53 8.89
CA SER A 44 1.53 9.08 9.00
C SER A 44 2.74 8.37 9.62
N THR A 45 3.95 8.73 9.20
CA THR A 45 5.19 8.05 9.56
C THR A 45 5.75 8.51 10.92
N LEU A 46 5.77 9.81 11.21
CA LEU A 46 6.27 10.41 12.48
C LEU A 46 5.20 10.40 13.59
N GLY A 47 4.81 9.21 14.02
CA GLY A 47 3.84 8.99 15.09
C GLY A 47 4.40 8.18 16.25
N ALA A 48 3.79 7.04 16.52
CA ALA A 48 4.15 6.16 17.64
C ALA A 48 5.61 5.66 17.57
N GLY A 49 6.18 5.55 16.37
CA GLY A 49 7.56 5.14 16.17
C GLY A 49 8.58 6.00 16.94
N ILE A 50 8.44 7.33 16.91
CA ILE A 50 9.47 8.22 17.48
C ILE A 50 9.27 8.42 18.97
N TYR A 51 8.01 8.46 19.41
CA TYR A 51 7.65 8.78 20.79
C TYR A 51 7.61 7.56 21.72
N VAL A 52 7.41 6.36 21.16
CA VAL A 52 7.28 5.11 21.92
C VAL A 52 8.38 4.13 21.54
N VAL A 53 8.45 3.74 20.26
CA VAL A 53 9.31 2.64 19.80
C VAL A 53 10.79 2.95 19.95
N ALA A 54 11.22 4.18 19.67
CA ALA A 54 12.63 4.58 19.78
C ALA A 54 13.20 4.38 21.20
N GLY A 55 12.42 4.71 22.23
CA GLY A 55 12.82 4.52 23.63
C GLY A 55 12.85 3.04 24.03
N GLU A 56 11.84 2.28 23.60
CA GLU A 56 11.75 0.85 23.91
C GLU A 56 12.91 0.07 23.27
N VAL A 57 13.14 0.22 21.97
CA VAL A 57 14.23 -0.48 21.26
C VAL A 57 15.59 -0.08 21.85
N ALA A 58 15.79 1.19 22.22
CA ALA A 58 17.00 1.62 22.91
C ALA A 58 17.19 0.91 24.26
N ARG A 59 16.11 0.79 25.05
CA ARG A 59 16.14 0.19 26.39
C ARG A 59 16.38 -1.32 26.36
N SER A 60 15.62 -2.05 25.54
CA SER A 60 15.48 -3.51 25.64
C SER A 60 16.21 -4.31 24.55
N THR A 61 16.61 -3.70 23.43
CA THR A 61 16.98 -4.47 22.23
C THR A 61 18.31 -4.05 21.61
N ALA A 62 18.56 -2.75 21.41
CA ALA A 62 19.71 -2.28 20.64
C ALA A 62 20.66 -1.37 21.44
N GLY A 63 20.25 -0.83 22.60
CA GLY A 63 21.07 0.14 23.32
C GLY A 63 21.30 1.42 22.50
N PRO A 64 22.47 2.07 22.63
CA PRO A 64 22.89 3.15 21.74
C PRO A 64 22.93 2.77 20.25
N GLY A 65 23.10 1.48 19.95
CA GLY A 65 23.03 0.90 18.60
C GLY A 65 21.69 1.10 17.89
N VAL A 66 20.63 1.56 18.59
CA VAL A 66 19.34 1.92 17.99
C VAL A 66 19.45 2.91 16.82
N VAL A 67 20.48 3.76 16.83
CA VAL A 67 20.77 4.70 15.73
C VAL A 67 21.11 3.94 14.43
N ILE A 68 21.87 2.84 14.54
CA ILE A 68 22.16 1.96 13.41
C ILE A 68 20.90 1.17 13.01
N SER A 69 20.10 0.74 13.99
CA SER A 69 18.81 0.08 13.71
C SER A 69 17.89 0.95 12.86
N PHE A 70 17.74 2.24 13.21
CA PHE A 70 16.96 3.19 12.40
C PHE A 70 17.59 3.47 11.03
N LEU A 71 18.92 3.49 10.91
CA LEU A 71 19.60 3.62 9.62
C LEU A 71 19.28 2.42 8.69
N ILE A 72 19.39 1.20 9.21
CA ILE A 72 19.06 -0.02 8.44
C ILE A 72 17.57 -0.01 8.03
N ALA A 73 16.68 0.32 8.97
CA ALA A 73 15.25 0.41 8.71
C ALA A 73 14.90 1.50 7.66
N ALA A 74 15.58 2.64 7.70
CA ALA A 74 15.41 3.71 6.72
C ALA A 74 15.84 3.27 5.32
N ILE A 75 16.99 2.59 5.20
CA ILE A 75 17.49 2.08 3.92
C ILE A 75 16.49 1.07 3.33
N ALA A 76 16.00 0.13 4.13
CA ALA A 76 14.97 -0.83 3.72
C ALA A 76 13.69 -0.14 3.24
N SER A 77 13.26 0.89 3.95
CA SER A 77 12.06 1.67 3.63
C SER A 77 12.23 2.50 2.37
N VAL A 78 13.42 3.04 2.10
CA VAL A 78 13.73 3.74 0.85
C VAL A 78 13.64 2.79 -0.35
N PHE A 79 14.12 1.55 -0.26
CA PHE A 79 13.99 0.60 -1.36
C PHE A 79 12.52 0.30 -1.71
N SER A 80 11.68 0.15 -0.68
CA SER A 80 10.23 0.01 -0.86
C SER A 80 9.60 1.29 -1.41
N GLY A 81 9.92 2.45 -0.82
CA GLY A 81 9.41 3.76 -1.21
C GLY A 81 9.70 4.13 -2.66
N LEU A 82 10.88 3.81 -3.17
CA LEU A 82 11.22 4.00 -4.58
C LEU A 82 10.31 3.17 -5.50
N CYS A 83 10.04 1.90 -5.15
CA CYS A 83 9.13 1.05 -5.91
C CYS A 83 7.70 1.61 -5.93
N TYR A 84 7.22 2.10 -4.78
CA TYR A 84 5.93 2.80 -4.68
C TYR A 84 5.89 4.10 -5.49
N ALA A 85 7.00 4.86 -5.52
CA ALA A 85 7.10 6.10 -6.27
C ALA A 85 6.99 5.87 -7.78
N GLU A 86 7.68 4.88 -8.34
CA GLU A 86 7.55 4.53 -9.76
C GLU A 86 6.12 4.10 -10.10
N PHE A 87 5.55 3.20 -9.29
CA PHE A 87 4.23 2.68 -9.58
C PHE A 87 3.12 3.74 -9.42
N GLY A 88 3.19 4.56 -8.37
CA GLY A 88 2.22 5.64 -8.14
C GLY A 88 2.31 6.75 -9.18
N ALA A 89 3.49 6.99 -9.76
CA ALA A 89 3.63 7.91 -10.89
C ALA A 89 3.03 7.35 -12.19
N ARG A 90 3.10 6.02 -12.36
CA ARG A 90 2.69 5.27 -13.53
C ARG A 90 1.18 4.99 -13.55
N VAL A 91 0.59 4.63 -12.42
CA VAL A 91 -0.83 4.30 -12.27
C VAL A 91 -1.44 5.14 -11.14
N PRO A 92 -1.77 6.42 -11.41
CA PRO A 92 -2.25 7.37 -10.40
C PRO A 92 -3.74 7.16 -10.07
N LYS A 93 -4.09 5.99 -9.57
CA LYS A 93 -5.45 5.61 -9.15
C LYS A 93 -5.52 5.34 -7.65
N ALA A 94 -6.72 5.47 -7.06
CA ALA A 94 -6.91 5.27 -5.63
C ALA A 94 -6.83 3.77 -5.29
N GLY A 95 -6.04 3.40 -4.26
CA GLY A 95 -5.91 2.01 -3.80
C GLY A 95 -4.49 1.45 -3.76
N SER A 96 -3.47 2.20 -4.20
CA SER A 96 -2.06 1.85 -3.99
C SER A 96 -1.74 0.40 -4.41
N ALA A 97 -1.11 -0.41 -3.56
CA ALA A 97 -0.68 -1.79 -3.87
C ALA A 97 -1.79 -2.72 -4.38
N TYR A 98 -3.06 -2.47 -4.00
CA TYR A 98 -4.22 -3.21 -4.55
C TYR A 98 -4.32 -3.02 -6.06
N ILE A 99 -4.33 -1.78 -6.55
CA ILE A 99 -4.42 -1.51 -7.99
C ILE A 99 -3.15 -1.98 -8.69
N TYR A 100 -1.99 -1.80 -8.06
CA TYR A 100 -0.70 -2.17 -8.67
C TYR A 100 -0.65 -3.67 -8.98
N SER A 101 -1.09 -4.51 -8.04
CA SER A 101 -1.19 -5.95 -8.21
C SER A 101 -2.31 -6.38 -9.16
N TYR A 102 -3.43 -5.66 -9.20
CA TYR A 102 -4.55 -5.98 -10.11
C TYR A 102 -4.17 -5.81 -11.58
N VAL A 103 -3.39 -4.78 -11.89
CA VAL A 103 -2.96 -4.46 -13.27
C VAL A 103 -1.83 -5.39 -13.74
N THR A 104 -1.05 -5.94 -12.81
CA THR A 104 0.19 -6.70 -13.13
C THR A 104 0.00 -8.21 -13.00
N VAL A 105 -0.47 -8.65 -11.84
CA VAL A 105 -0.59 -10.06 -11.45
C VAL A 105 -2.00 -10.56 -11.76
N GLY A 106 -3.04 -9.92 -11.20
CA GLY A 106 -4.44 -10.26 -11.45
C GLY A 106 -5.37 -10.11 -10.24
N GLU A 107 -6.65 -10.44 -10.45
CA GLU A 107 -7.78 -10.20 -9.55
C GLU A 107 -7.60 -10.83 -8.17
N LEU A 108 -7.31 -12.13 -8.09
CA LEU A 108 -7.17 -12.82 -6.79
C LEU A 108 -6.02 -12.26 -5.95
N CYS A 109 -4.85 -12.05 -6.58
CA CYS A 109 -3.70 -11.46 -5.89
C CYS A 109 -4.03 -10.04 -5.41
N SER A 110 -4.70 -9.25 -6.25
CA SER A 110 -5.15 -7.92 -5.85
C SER A 110 -6.09 -7.96 -4.67
N PHE A 111 -7.07 -8.87 -4.65
CA PHE A 111 -7.99 -9.00 -3.54
C PHE A 111 -7.25 -9.34 -2.24
N ILE A 112 -6.32 -10.31 -2.28
CA ILE A 112 -5.51 -10.69 -1.12
C ILE A 112 -4.75 -9.47 -0.58
N ILE A 113 -4.13 -8.69 -1.46
CA ILE A 113 -3.36 -7.50 -1.07
C ILE A 113 -4.26 -6.38 -0.59
N GLY A 114 -5.39 -6.11 -1.24
CA GLY A 114 -6.36 -5.10 -0.80
C GLY A 114 -6.98 -5.44 0.55
N TRP A 115 -7.34 -6.71 0.76
CA TRP A 115 -7.86 -7.19 2.05
C TRP A 115 -6.83 -7.10 3.18
N ASN A 116 -5.57 -7.35 2.84
CA ASN A 116 -4.44 -7.17 3.75
C ASN A 116 -4.18 -5.68 4.08
N LEU A 117 -4.23 -4.78 3.08
CA LEU A 117 -4.10 -3.34 3.30
C LEU A 117 -5.24 -2.77 4.18
N ILE A 118 -6.46 -3.32 4.06
CA ILE A 118 -7.58 -2.95 4.95
C ILE A 118 -7.20 -3.27 6.41
N LEU A 119 -6.68 -4.47 6.66
CA LEU A 119 -6.24 -4.87 7.99
C LEU A 119 -5.13 -3.95 8.50
N GLU A 120 -4.12 -3.73 7.68
CA GLU A 120 -2.96 -2.90 7.99
C GLU A 120 -3.39 -1.51 8.46
N TYR A 121 -4.19 -0.79 7.67
CA TYR A 121 -4.58 0.57 8.03
C TYR A 121 -5.54 0.62 9.22
N VAL A 122 -6.45 -0.35 9.37
CA VAL A 122 -7.36 -0.43 10.52
C VAL A 122 -6.54 -0.63 11.80
N ILE A 123 -5.63 -1.61 11.80
CA ILE A 123 -4.76 -1.89 12.95
C ILE A 123 -3.81 -0.72 13.20
N GLY A 124 -3.26 -0.11 12.16
CA GLY A 124 -2.40 1.06 12.25
C GLY A 124 -3.11 2.20 12.97
N ALA A 125 -4.31 2.58 12.52
CA ALA A 125 -5.14 3.58 13.19
C ALA A 125 -5.44 3.21 14.65
N SER A 126 -5.77 1.94 14.90
CA SER A 126 -6.08 1.45 16.26
C SER A 126 -4.86 1.53 17.19
N SER A 127 -3.69 1.16 16.69
CA SER A 127 -2.43 1.19 17.43
C SER A 127 -2.03 2.62 17.80
N VAL A 128 -2.17 3.55 16.85
CA VAL A 128 -1.84 4.95 17.09
C VAL A 128 -2.83 5.59 18.06
N ALA A 129 -4.13 5.28 17.97
CA ALA A 129 -5.12 5.73 18.95
C ALA A 129 -4.79 5.24 20.37
N ARG A 130 -4.36 3.97 20.50
CA ARG A 130 -3.91 3.41 21.79
C ARG A 130 -2.64 4.06 22.31
N ALA A 131 -1.68 4.33 21.42
CA ALA A 131 -0.47 5.08 21.77
C ALA A 131 -0.81 6.49 22.24
N TRP A 132 -1.75 7.17 21.58
CA TRP A 132 -2.25 8.50 21.96
C TRP A 132 -2.84 8.48 23.36
N SER A 133 -3.79 7.57 23.62
CA SER A 133 -4.44 7.40 24.92
C SER A 133 -3.43 7.11 26.03
N SER A 134 -2.53 6.14 25.81
CA SER A 134 -1.50 5.79 26.80
C SER A 134 -0.53 6.93 27.06
N TYR A 135 -0.17 7.71 26.04
CA TYR A 135 0.74 8.84 26.20
C TYR A 135 0.07 9.96 27.01
N PHE A 136 -1.18 10.29 26.66
CA PHE A 136 -1.98 11.27 27.38
C PHE A 136 -2.19 10.87 28.84
N ASP A 137 -2.58 9.62 29.10
CA ASP A 137 -2.80 9.12 30.47
C ASP A 137 -1.52 9.13 31.31
N SER A 138 -0.36 8.89 30.69
CA SER A 138 0.94 8.94 31.38
C SER A 138 1.29 10.34 31.90
N MET A 139 0.71 11.40 31.33
CA MET A 139 0.88 12.79 31.81
C MET A 139 0.05 13.09 33.06
N PHE A 140 -1.03 12.34 33.27
CA PHE A 140 -1.95 12.49 34.41
C PHE A 140 -1.78 11.36 35.44
N ASN A 141 -0.58 10.76 35.52
CA ASN A 141 -0.27 9.67 36.46
C ASN A 141 -1.21 8.45 36.34
N GLU A 142 -1.60 8.09 35.12
CA GLU A 142 -2.41 6.88 34.82
C GLU A 142 -3.83 6.87 35.43
N GLN A 143 -4.41 8.06 35.66
CA GLN A 143 -5.75 8.19 36.23
C GLN A 143 -6.85 7.59 35.35
N ILE A 144 -6.74 7.67 34.01
CA ILE A 144 -7.77 7.14 33.09
C ILE A 144 -7.78 5.62 33.14
N ARG A 145 -6.60 5.01 33.12
CA ARG A 145 -6.43 3.57 33.30
C ARG A 145 -6.97 3.13 34.66
N ASN A 146 -6.57 3.79 35.75
CA ASN A 146 -6.98 3.39 37.10
C ASN A 146 -8.50 3.51 37.29
N PHE A 147 -9.10 4.60 36.82
CA PHE A 147 -10.56 4.78 36.82
C PHE A 147 -11.29 3.66 36.06
N THR A 148 -10.77 3.28 34.89
CA THR A 148 -11.38 2.23 34.07
C THR A 148 -11.26 0.86 34.74
N LEU A 149 -10.09 0.55 35.32
CA LEU A 149 -9.86 -0.68 36.06
C LEU A 149 -10.76 -0.78 37.30
N GLU A 150 -10.90 0.31 38.05
CA GLU A 150 -11.75 0.35 39.25
C GLU A 150 -13.24 0.21 38.94
N ARG A 151 -13.72 0.79 37.82
CA ARG A 151 -15.15 0.84 37.51
C ARG A 151 -15.66 -0.28 36.61
N VAL A 152 -14.85 -0.70 35.64
CA VAL A 152 -15.23 -1.68 34.59
C VAL A 152 -14.63 -3.06 34.85
N GLY A 153 -13.48 -3.12 35.55
CA GLY A 153 -12.78 -4.35 35.87
C GLY A 153 -11.72 -4.76 34.83
N GLU A 154 -10.89 -5.73 35.22
CA GLU A 154 -9.81 -6.27 34.37
C GLU A 154 -10.30 -7.35 33.41
N ILE A 155 -9.85 -7.28 32.16
CA ILE A 155 -10.02 -8.34 31.17
C ILE A 155 -8.76 -9.22 31.21
N ASN A 156 -8.83 -10.33 31.93
CA ASN A 156 -7.70 -11.27 32.08
C ASN A 156 -7.74 -12.39 31.02
N VAL A 157 -7.74 -11.99 29.75
CA VAL A 157 -7.66 -12.94 28.62
C VAL A 157 -6.38 -12.66 27.84
N PRO A 158 -5.49 -13.67 27.64
CA PRO A 158 -4.25 -13.47 26.91
C PRO A 158 -4.52 -13.03 25.46
N GLY A 159 -3.85 -11.95 25.04
CA GLY A 159 -4.01 -11.34 23.71
C GLY A 159 -5.06 -10.22 23.63
N LEU A 160 -5.88 -10.03 24.66
CA LEU A 160 -6.78 -8.87 24.80
C LEU A 160 -6.15 -7.80 25.71
N GLY A 161 -6.57 -6.56 25.54
CA GLY A 161 -6.12 -5.47 26.42
C GLY A 161 -6.61 -5.66 27.85
N LYS A 162 -5.77 -5.29 28.82
CA LYS A 162 -6.07 -5.40 30.27
C LYS A 162 -7.38 -4.71 30.67
N TYR A 163 -7.76 -3.67 29.94
CA TYR A 163 -9.00 -2.92 30.13
C TYR A 163 -9.50 -2.39 28.78
N PRO A 164 -10.82 -2.18 28.63
CA PRO A 164 -11.37 -1.57 27.43
C PRO A 164 -11.09 -0.07 27.40
N ASP A 165 -10.40 0.41 26.38
CA ASP A 165 -10.02 1.84 26.26
C ASP A 165 -11.07 2.66 25.50
N PHE A 166 -12.08 3.13 26.25
CA PHE A 166 -13.14 3.99 25.73
C PHE A 166 -12.62 5.31 25.17
N PHE A 167 -11.51 5.82 25.70
CA PHE A 167 -10.96 7.09 25.28
C PHE A 167 -10.34 6.99 23.88
N SER A 168 -9.62 5.90 23.60
CA SER A 168 -9.16 5.57 22.24
C SER A 168 -10.33 5.43 21.24
N PHE A 169 -11.42 4.78 21.64
CA PHE A 169 -12.63 4.64 20.79
C PHE A 169 -13.23 6.01 20.41
N VAL A 170 -13.39 6.89 21.40
CA VAL A 170 -13.91 8.25 21.17
C VAL A 170 -12.96 9.07 20.29
N LEU A 171 -11.65 8.96 20.52
CA LEU A 171 -10.64 9.66 19.72
C LEU A 171 -10.72 9.25 18.24
N VAL A 172 -10.81 7.95 17.94
CA VAL A 172 -11.01 7.47 16.57
C VAL A 172 -12.30 8.02 15.96
N GLY A 173 -13.39 8.08 16.73
CA GLY A 173 -14.64 8.69 16.31
C GLY A 173 -14.50 10.15 15.91
N VAL A 174 -13.77 10.95 16.71
CA VAL A 174 -13.50 12.37 16.41
C VAL A 174 -12.70 12.51 15.11
N ILE A 175 -11.63 11.73 14.92
CA ILE A 175 -10.85 11.79 13.68
C ILE A 175 -11.67 11.35 12.47
N THR A 176 -12.54 10.35 12.64
CA THR A 176 -13.46 9.88 11.60
C THR A 176 -14.42 10.99 11.16
N ILE A 177 -14.93 11.79 12.12
CA ILE A 177 -15.78 12.95 11.82
C ILE A 177 -14.97 14.01 11.04
N ILE A 178 -13.74 14.30 11.46
CA ILE A 178 -12.86 15.26 10.75
C ILE A 178 -12.67 14.81 9.29
N LEU A 179 -12.38 13.53 9.06
CA LEU A 179 -12.22 12.96 7.72
C LEU A 179 -13.48 13.01 6.88
N ALA A 180 -14.66 12.86 7.50
CA ALA A 180 -15.95 12.92 6.81
C ALA A 180 -16.32 14.34 6.33
N VAL A 181 -15.80 15.39 6.96
CA VAL A 181 -16.04 16.81 6.57
C VAL A 181 -15.40 17.15 5.22
N GLY A 182 -14.39 16.40 4.78
CA GLY A 182 -13.81 16.51 3.44
C GLY A 182 -12.28 16.55 3.44
N VAL A 183 -11.72 16.18 2.29
CA VAL A 183 -10.28 15.92 2.10
C VAL A 183 -9.43 17.17 2.31
N LYS A 184 -9.83 18.30 1.72
CA LYS A 184 -9.07 19.55 1.76
C LYS A 184 -8.96 20.12 3.18
N ASN A 185 -10.04 20.04 3.95
CA ASN A 185 -10.07 20.52 5.34
C ASN A 185 -9.26 19.58 6.25
N SER A 186 -9.43 18.27 6.07
CA SER A 186 -8.67 17.25 6.81
C SER A 186 -7.17 17.37 6.55
N SER A 187 -6.78 17.57 5.29
CA SER A 187 -5.38 17.72 4.89
C SER A 187 -4.75 18.99 5.46
N ARG A 188 -5.47 20.12 5.47
CA ARG A 188 -5.01 21.35 6.12
C ARG A 188 -4.81 21.17 7.62
N PHE A 189 -5.77 20.53 8.30
CA PHE A 189 -5.66 20.22 9.71
C PHE A 189 -4.44 19.34 9.99
N ASN A 190 -4.26 18.28 9.20
CA ASN A 190 -3.08 17.41 9.28
C ASN A 190 -1.77 18.19 9.11
N ASN A 191 -1.67 19.05 8.10
CA ASN A 191 -0.45 19.84 7.86
C ASN A 191 -0.09 20.74 9.04
N VAL A 192 -1.08 21.37 9.69
CA VAL A 192 -0.84 22.20 10.89
C VAL A 192 -0.29 21.34 12.02
N VAL A 193 -0.93 20.22 12.30
CA VAL A 193 -0.53 19.29 13.37
C VAL A 193 0.87 18.70 13.10
N THR A 194 1.15 18.28 11.87
CA THR A 194 2.47 17.79 11.45
C THR A 194 3.55 18.87 11.55
N CYS A 195 3.24 20.13 11.22
CA CYS A 195 4.20 21.23 11.34
C CYS A 195 4.60 21.48 12.80
N VAL A 196 3.62 21.47 13.72
CA VAL A 196 3.89 21.55 15.17
C VAL A 196 4.72 20.37 15.64
N ASN A 197 4.39 19.15 15.20
CA ASN A 197 5.15 17.94 15.52
C ASN A 197 6.63 18.07 15.09
N LEU A 198 6.88 18.43 13.83
CA LEU A 198 8.24 18.62 13.30
C LEU A 198 9.03 19.68 14.09
N PHE A 199 8.39 20.79 14.46
CA PHE A 199 9.03 21.81 15.28
C PHE A 199 9.49 21.25 16.63
N VAL A 200 8.65 20.45 17.29
CA VAL A 200 8.99 19.81 18.57
C VAL A 200 10.09 18.76 18.40
N ILE A 201 10.11 18.00 17.30
CA ILE A 201 11.18 17.04 17.00
C ILE A 201 12.54 17.73 16.83
N VAL A 202 12.58 18.86 16.14
CA VAL A 202 13.78 19.68 16.02
C VAL A 202 14.22 20.18 17.39
N PHE A 203 13.28 20.66 18.21
CA PHE A 203 13.54 21.05 19.60
C PHE A 203 14.13 19.91 20.44
N ILE A 204 13.54 18.71 20.39
CA ILE A 204 14.03 17.52 21.10
C ILE A 204 15.46 17.21 20.70
N SER A 205 15.76 17.26 19.40
CA SER A 205 17.09 16.95 18.90
C SER A 205 18.11 17.99 19.41
N LEU A 206 17.85 19.29 19.22
CA LEU A 206 18.78 20.36 19.61
C LEU A 206 19.02 20.42 21.12
N VAL A 207 17.96 20.40 21.93
CA VAL A 207 18.08 20.46 23.39
C VAL A 207 18.60 19.14 23.96
N GLY A 208 18.24 18.01 23.35
CA GLY A 208 18.77 16.70 23.74
C GLY A 208 20.29 16.61 23.50
N PHE A 209 20.78 17.15 22.37
CA PHE A 209 22.22 17.25 22.13
C PHE A 209 22.93 18.20 23.10
N TYR A 210 22.27 19.25 23.58
CA TYR A 210 22.82 20.11 24.63
C TYR A 210 23.05 19.35 25.96
N PHE A 211 22.17 18.40 26.31
CA PHE A 211 22.32 17.56 27.50
C PHE A 211 23.14 16.28 27.28
N ALA A 212 23.69 16.07 26.08
CA ALA A 212 24.41 14.86 25.70
C ALA A 212 25.67 14.64 26.55
N LYS A 213 25.88 13.39 26.98
CA LYS A 213 27.09 12.93 27.66
C LYS A 213 27.76 11.84 26.80
N LYS A 214 28.97 12.10 26.32
CA LYS A 214 29.74 11.17 25.47
C LYS A 214 29.96 9.80 26.13
N GLU A 215 30.04 9.78 27.46
CA GLU A 215 30.20 8.58 28.29
C GLU A 215 29.12 7.52 28.03
N ASN A 216 27.90 7.94 27.66
CA ASN A 216 26.78 7.03 27.40
C ASN A 216 26.97 6.22 26.11
N TRP A 217 27.84 6.65 25.20
CA TRP A 217 28.18 5.92 23.97
C TRP A 217 29.55 5.26 24.05
N THR A 218 30.51 5.82 24.78
CA THR A 218 31.88 5.29 24.81
C THR A 218 32.05 4.05 25.67
N LYS A 219 31.20 3.85 26.70
CA LYS A 219 31.30 2.68 27.57
C LYS A 219 30.85 1.39 26.90
N ASP A 220 29.67 1.41 26.29
CA ASP A 220 29.07 0.25 25.64
C ASP A 220 28.06 0.68 24.58
N PHE A 221 28.51 0.74 23.32
CA PHE A 221 27.68 1.18 22.20
C PHE A 221 26.74 0.07 21.70
N LEU A 222 27.16 -1.20 21.78
CA LEU A 222 26.43 -2.38 21.30
C LEU A 222 26.28 -3.43 22.41
N PRO A 223 25.54 -3.13 23.49
CA PRO A 223 25.38 -4.03 24.63
C PRO A 223 24.76 -5.39 24.24
N PHE A 224 23.86 -5.37 23.26
CA PHE A 224 23.17 -6.56 22.73
C PHE A 224 23.84 -7.13 21.46
N GLY A 225 25.04 -6.64 21.13
CA GLY A 225 25.77 -6.98 19.91
C GLY A 225 25.03 -6.58 18.62
N PHE A 226 25.59 -6.99 17.48
CA PHE A 226 24.99 -6.72 16.18
C PHE A 226 23.66 -7.46 15.97
N SER A 227 23.46 -8.58 16.65
CA SER A 227 22.18 -9.31 16.66
C SER A 227 21.04 -8.43 17.21
N GLY A 228 21.30 -7.72 18.33
CA GLY A 228 20.35 -6.76 18.90
C GLY A 228 20.06 -5.59 17.97
N VAL A 229 21.07 -5.08 17.25
CA VAL A 229 20.87 -4.02 16.24
C VAL A 229 19.97 -4.49 15.11
N LEU A 230 20.17 -5.69 14.58
CA LEU A 230 19.37 -6.24 13.49
C LEU A 230 17.93 -6.56 13.94
N SER A 231 17.77 -7.09 15.16
CA SER A 231 16.46 -7.29 15.78
C SER A 231 15.72 -5.95 15.99
N GLY A 232 16.44 -4.95 16.52
CA GLY A 232 15.92 -3.59 16.68
C GLY A 232 15.55 -2.95 15.35
N ALA A 233 16.29 -3.22 14.26
CA ALA A 233 15.98 -2.69 12.93
C ALA A 233 14.64 -3.21 12.40
N ALA A 234 14.28 -4.46 12.72
CA ALA A 234 12.98 -5.03 12.38
C ALA A 234 11.84 -4.27 13.08
N THR A 235 11.99 -3.98 14.37
CA THR A 235 11.02 -3.18 15.12
C THR A 235 11.02 -1.72 14.66
N CYS A 236 12.18 -1.12 14.37
CA CYS A 236 12.30 0.23 13.84
C CYS A 236 11.68 0.38 12.45
N PHE A 237 11.55 -0.69 11.66
CA PHE A 237 10.87 -0.65 10.37
C PHE A 237 9.42 -0.20 10.49
N TYR A 238 8.73 -0.59 11.57
CA TYR A 238 7.39 -0.09 11.92
C TYR A 238 7.31 1.44 11.89
N ALA A 239 8.37 2.11 12.35
CA ALA A 239 8.42 3.57 12.45
C ALA A 239 8.47 4.26 11.08
N PHE A 240 8.81 3.53 10.01
CA PHE A 240 8.85 4.03 8.63
C PHE A 240 7.62 3.63 7.81
N VAL A 241 6.65 2.93 8.40
CA VAL A 241 5.37 2.64 7.76
C VAL A 241 4.52 3.91 7.69
N GLY A 242 3.88 4.15 6.54
CA GLY A 242 2.99 5.30 6.34
C GLY A 242 3.27 6.15 5.10
N PHE A 243 4.44 6.01 4.45
CA PHE A 243 4.71 6.74 3.19
C PHE A 243 3.81 6.29 2.04
N ASP A 244 3.34 5.04 2.09
CA ASP A 244 2.47 4.39 1.12
C ASP A 244 1.06 5.02 1.07
N VAL A 245 0.66 5.72 2.13
CA VAL A 245 -0.56 6.55 2.16
C VAL A 245 -0.56 7.57 1.01
N ILE A 246 0.62 8.12 0.67
CA ILE A 246 0.78 9.06 -0.44
C ILE A 246 0.32 8.42 -1.75
N ALA A 247 0.72 7.16 -2.00
CA ALA A 247 0.36 6.42 -3.20
C ALA A 247 -1.17 6.16 -3.30
N THR A 248 -1.86 6.00 -2.17
CA THR A 248 -3.32 5.82 -2.13
C THR A 248 -4.07 7.09 -2.57
N THR A 249 -3.45 8.27 -2.47
CA THR A 249 -4.07 9.57 -2.81
C THR A 249 -3.98 9.94 -4.30
N GLY A 250 -3.62 9.01 -5.18
CA GLY A 250 -3.31 9.32 -6.58
C GLY A 250 -4.41 10.05 -7.36
N GLU A 251 -5.68 9.76 -7.07
CA GLU A 251 -6.83 10.44 -7.72
C GLU A 251 -7.11 11.85 -7.18
N GLU A 252 -6.61 12.17 -5.98
CA GLU A 252 -6.82 13.45 -5.32
C GLU A 252 -5.63 14.40 -5.50
N ALA A 253 -4.53 13.94 -6.08
CA ALA A 253 -3.33 14.74 -6.33
C ALA A 253 -3.44 15.57 -7.61
N LYS A 254 -3.00 16.84 -7.57
CA LYS A 254 -3.07 17.75 -8.74
C LYS A 254 -2.25 17.28 -9.94
N ASN A 255 -1.01 16.83 -9.69
CA ASN A 255 -0.12 16.27 -10.71
C ASN A 255 0.53 14.99 -10.14
N PRO A 256 -0.19 13.86 -10.13
CA PRO A 256 0.23 12.67 -9.40
C PRO A 256 1.57 12.11 -9.89
N SER A 257 1.82 12.14 -11.20
CA SER A 257 3.04 11.63 -11.83
C SER A 257 4.33 12.29 -11.34
N LYS A 258 4.29 13.54 -10.87
CA LYS A 258 5.42 14.23 -10.24
C LYS A 258 5.27 14.34 -8.72
N THR A 259 4.05 14.58 -8.25
CA THR A 259 3.76 14.91 -6.86
C THR A 259 3.94 13.71 -5.93
N ILE A 260 3.55 12.50 -6.37
CA ILE A 260 3.69 11.28 -5.56
C ILE A 260 5.17 10.93 -5.33
N PRO A 261 6.02 10.78 -6.37
CA PRO A 261 7.44 10.44 -6.15
C PRO A 261 8.18 11.41 -5.26
N ILE A 262 8.01 12.72 -5.52
CA ILE A 262 8.69 13.77 -4.75
C ILE A 262 8.28 13.69 -3.28
N SER A 263 6.98 13.49 -3.00
CA SER A 263 6.46 13.45 -1.64
C SER A 263 6.91 12.20 -0.88
N ILE A 264 7.00 11.03 -1.53
CA ILE A 264 7.50 9.80 -0.91
C ILE A 264 8.96 9.94 -0.51
N VAL A 265 9.83 10.40 -1.44
CA VAL A 265 11.26 10.54 -1.16
C VAL A 265 11.52 11.61 -0.09
N LEU A 266 10.82 12.75 -0.19
CA LEU A 266 10.98 13.86 0.76
C LEU A 266 10.50 13.49 2.17
N SER A 267 9.34 12.81 2.29
CA SER A 267 8.82 12.36 3.58
C SER A 267 9.76 11.34 4.23
N LEU A 268 10.22 10.31 3.50
CA LEU A 268 11.17 9.32 4.03
C LEU A 268 12.49 9.95 4.48
N GLY A 269 13.03 10.90 3.71
CA GLY A 269 14.26 11.61 4.06
C GLY A 269 14.12 12.42 5.36
N ILE A 270 13.02 13.18 5.50
CA ILE A 270 12.74 13.95 6.72
C ILE A 270 12.53 13.03 7.92
N CYS A 271 11.79 11.93 7.73
CA CYS A 271 11.55 10.95 8.79
C CYS A 271 12.86 10.31 9.25
N PHE A 272 13.75 9.94 8.33
CA PHE A 272 15.06 9.39 8.68
C PHE A 272 15.87 10.34 9.56
N ILE A 273 15.99 11.61 9.17
CA ILE A 273 16.73 12.62 9.94
C ILE A 273 16.12 12.79 11.33
N ALA A 274 14.79 12.85 11.42
CA ALA A 274 14.06 12.94 12.69
C ALA A 274 14.33 11.74 13.60
N TYR A 275 14.16 10.51 13.09
CA TYR A 275 14.36 9.27 13.84
C TYR A 275 15.80 9.11 14.32
N PHE A 276 16.75 9.33 13.41
CA PHE A 276 18.17 9.27 13.72
C PHE A 276 18.55 10.32 14.77
N GLY A 277 18.12 11.57 14.57
CA GLY A 277 18.41 12.69 15.46
C GLY A 277 17.87 12.50 16.87
N VAL A 278 16.58 12.15 17.00
CA VAL A 278 15.95 11.93 18.30
C VAL A 278 16.52 10.72 19.02
N SER A 279 16.77 9.61 18.32
CA SER A 279 17.36 8.41 18.93
C SER A 279 18.80 8.65 19.41
N ALA A 280 19.58 9.40 18.63
CA ALA A 280 20.92 9.80 19.04
C ALA A 280 20.88 10.73 20.25
N ALA A 281 20.02 11.75 20.23
CA ALA A 281 19.85 12.68 21.34
C ALA A 281 19.40 11.98 22.63
N LEU A 282 18.43 11.06 22.55
CA LEU A 282 17.92 10.31 23.69
C LEU A 282 19.00 9.43 24.35
N THR A 283 19.69 8.62 23.56
CA THR A 283 20.71 7.68 24.07
C THR A 283 22.00 8.36 24.52
N LEU A 284 22.32 9.54 23.97
CA LEU A 284 23.42 10.37 24.48
C LEU A 284 23.04 11.11 25.76
N MET A 285 21.78 11.51 25.92
CA MET A 285 21.32 12.27 27.07
C MET A 285 21.21 11.40 28.33
N TRP A 286 20.79 10.13 28.19
CA TRP A 286 20.54 9.23 29.31
C TRP A 286 20.97 7.79 28.99
N PRO A 287 21.55 7.05 29.96
CA PRO A 287 21.99 5.68 29.73
C PRO A 287 20.80 4.75 29.46
N TYR A 288 20.97 3.85 28.48
CA TYR A 288 19.88 3.05 27.91
C TYR A 288 19.19 2.13 28.93
N ASN A 289 19.94 1.63 29.90
CA ASN A 289 19.46 0.73 30.95
C ASN A 289 18.56 1.40 32.00
N LEU A 290 18.56 2.73 32.07
CA LEU A 290 17.75 3.52 33.00
C LEU A 290 16.63 4.28 32.28
N LEU A 291 16.36 3.96 31.02
CA LEU A 291 15.25 4.57 30.28
C LEU A 291 13.90 4.12 30.87
N PRO A 292 12.98 5.06 31.17
CA PRO A 292 11.64 4.72 31.63
C PRO A 292 10.87 3.92 30.57
N GLU A 293 10.06 2.94 31.00
CA GLU A 293 9.28 2.09 30.07
C GLU A 293 8.21 2.85 29.27
N ARG A 294 7.58 3.87 29.88
CA ARG A 294 6.53 4.68 29.23
C ARG A 294 6.90 6.15 29.24
N GLY A 295 6.78 6.80 28.08
CA GLY A 295 7.08 8.23 27.93
C GLY A 295 8.56 8.53 28.19
N ALA A 296 9.47 7.70 27.66
CA ALA A 296 10.91 7.83 27.88
C ALA A 296 11.42 9.24 27.55
N LEU A 297 11.05 9.77 26.38
CA LEU A 297 11.47 11.11 25.93
C LEU A 297 11.13 12.22 26.94
N PRO A 298 9.86 12.55 27.25
CA PRO A 298 9.53 13.67 28.14
C PRO A 298 10.08 13.48 29.55
N LYS A 299 10.05 12.25 30.08
CA LYS A 299 10.55 11.95 31.44
C LYS A 299 12.06 12.15 31.56
N VAL A 300 12.84 11.76 30.55
CA VAL A 300 14.29 11.95 30.59
C VAL A 300 14.68 13.44 30.62
N PHE A 301 13.97 14.31 29.89
CA PHE A 301 14.19 15.76 29.99
C PHE A 301 13.87 16.29 31.40
N ALA A 302 12.81 15.81 32.03
CA ALA A 302 12.48 16.16 33.41
C ALA A 302 13.56 15.68 34.40
N LEU A 303 14.06 14.44 34.25
CA LEU A 303 15.15 13.89 35.07
C LEU A 303 16.47 14.64 34.91
N ARG A 304 16.69 15.32 33.78
CA ARG A 304 17.86 16.17 33.53
C ARG A 304 17.70 17.62 33.99
N GLY A 305 16.61 17.94 34.69
CA GLY A 305 16.34 19.26 35.25
C GLY A 305 15.53 20.20 34.34
N ALA A 306 15.10 19.74 33.16
CA ALA A 306 14.30 20.52 32.21
C ALA A 306 12.81 20.10 32.26
N ALA A 307 12.18 20.23 33.44
CA ALA A 307 10.80 19.81 33.62
C ALA A 307 9.80 20.59 32.74
N TRP A 308 10.11 21.83 32.32
CA TRP A 308 9.28 22.58 31.39
C TRP A 308 9.28 21.97 29.97
N ALA A 309 10.39 21.35 29.55
CA ALA A 309 10.53 20.75 28.23
C ALA A 309 9.63 19.53 28.06
N GLN A 310 9.30 18.83 29.15
CA GLN A 310 8.41 17.66 29.12
C GLN A 310 7.03 18.00 28.53
N TYR A 311 6.50 19.19 28.82
CA TYR A 311 5.18 19.63 28.35
C TYR A 311 5.20 19.99 26.87
N ILE A 312 6.27 20.63 26.40
CA ILE A 312 6.45 20.94 24.97
C ILE A 312 6.56 19.64 24.17
N ILE A 313 7.34 18.68 24.68
CA ILE A 313 7.50 17.35 24.08
C ILE A 313 6.16 16.63 24.04
N ALA A 314 5.38 16.71 25.11
CA ALA A 314 4.07 16.09 25.17
C ALA A 314 3.08 16.69 24.17
N VAL A 315 3.04 18.01 24.02
CA VAL A 315 2.22 18.67 22.97
C VAL A 315 2.65 18.19 21.58
N GLY A 316 3.95 18.11 21.31
CA GLY A 316 4.46 17.55 20.06
C GLY A 316 4.07 16.10 19.84
N ALA A 317 4.14 15.27 20.88
CA ALA A 317 3.75 13.87 20.83
C ALA A 317 2.26 13.69 20.53
N LEU A 318 1.38 14.43 21.20
CA LEU A 318 -0.06 14.38 20.93
C LEU A 318 -0.37 14.88 19.51
N CYS A 319 0.31 15.92 19.04
CA CYS A 319 0.21 16.37 17.66
C CYS A 319 0.67 15.26 16.69
N GLY A 320 1.87 14.72 16.85
CA GLY A 320 2.41 13.66 15.98
C GLY A 320 1.54 12.41 15.94
N LEU A 321 1.05 11.96 17.09
CA LEU A 321 0.13 10.83 17.18
C LEU A 321 -1.23 11.15 16.52
N THR A 322 -1.71 12.39 16.60
CA THR A 322 -2.94 12.82 15.89
C THR A 322 -2.72 12.80 14.37
N ALA A 323 -1.60 13.34 13.88
CA ALA A 323 -1.25 13.31 12.46
C ALA A 323 -1.10 11.87 11.94
N SER A 324 -0.51 10.99 12.75
CA SER A 324 -0.35 9.57 12.41
C SER A 324 -1.69 8.83 12.40
N LEU A 325 -2.61 9.16 13.31
CA LEU A 325 -3.96 8.61 13.34
C LEU A 325 -4.77 9.05 12.11
N ILE A 326 -4.65 10.31 11.69
CA ILE A 326 -5.20 10.79 10.42
C ILE A 326 -4.57 9.99 9.28
N GLY A 327 -3.24 9.82 9.26
CA GLY A 327 -2.52 9.04 8.27
C GLY A 327 -3.02 7.59 8.13
N GLY A 328 -3.38 6.93 9.24
CA GLY A 328 -3.93 5.57 9.23
C GLY A 328 -5.39 5.50 8.76
N LEU A 329 -6.24 6.46 9.14
CA LEU A 329 -7.66 6.47 8.77
C LEU A 329 -7.94 7.08 7.40
N PHE A 330 -7.07 7.96 6.90
CA PHE A 330 -7.22 8.64 5.62
C PHE A 330 -7.27 7.69 4.40
N PRO A 331 -6.39 6.68 4.24
CA PRO A 331 -6.39 5.80 3.06
C PRO A 331 -7.53 4.77 3.07
N LEU A 332 -8.04 4.36 4.23
CA LEU A 332 -9.05 3.30 4.36
C LEU A 332 -10.31 3.49 3.51
N PRO A 333 -10.97 4.66 3.54
CA PRO A 333 -12.17 4.89 2.73
C PRO A 333 -11.89 4.80 1.24
N ARG A 334 -10.69 5.20 0.78
CA ARG A 334 -10.28 5.12 -0.63
C ARG A 334 -10.05 3.68 -1.06
N LEU A 335 -9.47 2.86 -0.20
CA LEU A 335 -9.25 1.45 -0.47
C LEU A 335 -10.58 0.67 -0.53
N PHE A 336 -11.47 0.90 0.44
CA PHE A 336 -12.83 0.34 0.39
C PHE A 336 -13.57 0.79 -0.85
N TYR A 337 -13.51 2.09 -1.19
CA TYR A 337 -14.10 2.62 -2.42
C TYR A 337 -13.56 1.92 -3.67
N ALA A 338 -12.24 1.79 -3.81
CA ALA A 338 -11.61 1.17 -4.97
C ALA A 338 -12.02 -0.31 -5.14
N MET A 339 -11.96 -1.10 -4.06
CA MET A 339 -12.35 -2.52 -4.09
C MET A 339 -13.86 -2.71 -4.33
N ALA A 340 -14.70 -1.81 -3.78
CA ALA A 340 -16.14 -1.86 -3.94
C ALA A 340 -16.57 -1.44 -5.35
N ASN A 341 -15.88 -0.45 -5.94
CA ASN A 341 -16.11 -0.01 -7.32
C ASN A 341 -15.74 -1.13 -8.32
N ASP A 342 -14.72 -1.92 -8.01
CA ASP A 342 -14.34 -3.10 -8.80
C ASP A 342 -15.24 -4.32 -8.54
N GLY A 343 -16.19 -4.21 -7.60
CA GLY A 343 -17.18 -5.25 -7.28
C GLY A 343 -16.62 -6.43 -6.47
N LEU A 344 -15.37 -6.35 -6.00
CA LEU A 344 -14.72 -7.41 -5.22
C LEU A 344 -15.20 -7.46 -3.76
N ILE A 345 -15.71 -6.32 -3.26
CA ILE A 345 -16.42 -6.21 -1.98
C ILE A 345 -17.78 -5.51 -2.19
N PHE A 346 -18.56 -5.38 -1.12
CA PHE A 346 -19.93 -4.88 -1.20
C PHE A 346 -20.05 -3.49 -1.85
N LYS A 347 -20.85 -3.39 -2.93
CA LYS A 347 -20.96 -2.17 -3.76
C LYS A 347 -21.48 -0.93 -3.02
N TRP A 348 -22.18 -1.09 -1.89
CA TRP A 348 -22.67 0.06 -1.11
C TRP A 348 -21.55 0.90 -0.48
N LEU A 349 -20.35 0.33 -0.31
CA LEU A 349 -19.16 1.04 0.16
C LEU A 349 -18.60 2.02 -0.90
N ALA A 350 -18.97 1.86 -2.17
CA ALA A 350 -18.50 2.73 -3.25
C ALA A 350 -19.26 4.07 -3.36
N ARG A 351 -20.33 4.28 -2.56
CA ARG A 351 -21.15 5.49 -2.65
C ARG A 351 -20.39 6.73 -2.15
N ILE A 352 -20.21 7.70 -3.04
CA ILE A 352 -19.60 9.01 -2.75
C ILE A 352 -20.69 10.04 -2.41
N HIS A 353 -20.43 10.90 -1.43
CA HIS A 353 -21.35 11.99 -1.08
C HIS A 353 -21.12 13.22 -1.98
N PRO A 354 -22.18 13.83 -2.55
CA PRO A 354 -22.04 14.85 -3.61
C PRO A 354 -21.41 16.17 -3.16
N LYS A 355 -21.49 16.53 -1.87
CA LYS A 355 -20.92 17.81 -1.37
C LYS A 355 -19.50 17.69 -0.84
N THR A 356 -19.14 16.52 -0.32
CA THR A 356 -17.83 16.31 0.33
C THR A 356 -16.87 15.54 -0.57
N GLU A 357 -17.39 14.90 -1.62
CA GLU A 357 -16.63 14.06 -2.57
C GLU A 357 -15.85 12.94 -1.88
N VAL A 358 -16.32 12.51 -0.69
CA VAL A 358 -15.72 11.45 0.12
C VAL A 358 -16.73 10.30 0.27
N PRO A 359 -16.28 9.03 0.25
CA PRO A 359 -17.13 7.89 0.58
C PRO A 359 -17.43 7.84 2.08
N ILE A 360 -18.48 8.54 2.51
CA ILE A 360 -18.85 8.70 3.94
C ILE A 360 -19.10 7.34 4.60
N ILE A 361 -19.80 6.44 3.91
CA ILE A 361 -20.14 5.13 4.48
C ILE A 361 -18.86 4.31 4.74
N ALA A 362 -17.95 4.28 3.77
CA ALA A 362 -16.65 3.64 3.96
C ALA A 362 -15.85 4.30 5.09
N THR A 363 -15.95 5.62 5.26
CA THR A 363 -15.30 6.36 6.34
C THR A 363 -15.82 5.96 7.71
N VAL A 364 -17.14 5.89 7.88
CA VAL A 364 -17.76 5.48 9.14
C VAL A 364 -17.43 4.02 9.47
N VAL A 365 -17.53 3.10 8.49
CA VAL A 365 -17.16 1.69 8.68
C VAL A 365 -15.70 1.55 9.10
N SER A 366 -14.78 2.28 8.44
CA SER A 366 -13.36 2.29 8.78
C SER A 366 -13.12 2.76 10.22
N GLY A 367 -13.76 3.87 10.61
CA GLY A 367 -13.64 4.44 11.94
C GLY A 367 -14.20 3.54 13.04
N VAL A 368 -15.38 2.93 12.81
CA VAL A 368 -15.98 2.00 13.78
C VAL A 368 -15.10 0.76 13.96
N LEU A 369 -14.59 0.19 12.87
CA LEU A 369 -13.73 -0.99 12.93
C LEU A 369 -12.42 -0.69 13.67
N ALA A 370 -11.75 0.42 13.33
CA ALA A 370 -10.52 0.83 14.02
C ALA A 370 -10.77 1.21 15.49
N GLY A 371 -11.87 1.91 15.78
CA GLY A 371 -12.24 2.26 17.15
C GLY A 371 -12.49 1.03 18.01
N PHE A 372 -13.19 0.03 17.45
CA PHE A 372 -13.48 -1.22 18.16
C PHE A 372 -12.21 -2.04 18.43
N LEU A 373 -11.28 -2.13 17.48
CA LEU A 373 -9.99 -2.77 17.75
C LEU A 373 -9.17 -2.00 18.78
N ALA A 374 -9.16 -0.66 18.73
CA ALA A 374 -8.49 0.16 19.73
C ALA A 374 -9.09 -0.03 21.13
N LEU A 375 -10.41 -0.18 21.23
CA LEU A 375 -11.11 -0.44 22.49
C LEU A 375 -10.64 -1.74 23.14
N ILE A 376 -10.45 -2.80 22.35
CA ILE A 376 -10.32 -4.17 22.84
C ILE A 376 -8.87 -4.65 22.95
N PHE A 377 -8.00 -4.25 22.03
CA PHE A 377 -6.63 -4.77 21.95
C PHE A 377 -5.60 -3.86 22.61
N GLU A 378 -4.48 -4.46 23.02
CA GLU A 378 -3.32 -3.73 23.53
C GLU A 378 -2.40 -3.29 22.37
N LEU A 379 -1.63 -2.22 22.60
CA LEU A 379 -0.75 -1.61 21.60
C LEU A 379 0.23 -2.62 20.98
N GLN A 380 0.87 -3.45 21.80
CA GLN A 380 1.89 -4.41 21.36
C GLN A 380 1.32 -5.40 20.35
N GLU A 381 0.14 -5.96 20.65
CA GLU A 381 -0.52 -6.96 19.81
C GLU A 381 -0.95 -6.37 18.46
N LEU A 382 -1.37 -5.10 18.46
CA LEU A 382 -1.72 -4.36 17.24
C LEU A 382 -0.47 -4.09 16.38
N VAL A 383 0.63 -3.62 16.98
CA VAL A 383 1.88 -3.30 16.26
C VAL A 383 2.48 -4.53 15.57
N GLU A 384 2.51 -5.67 16.26
CA GLU A 384 3.02 -6.93 15.69
C GLU A 384 2.14 -7.42 14.53
N MET A 385 0.83 -7.26 14.63
CA MET A 385 -0.12 -7.68 13.60
C MET A 385 -0.12 -6.76 12.36
N MET A 386 0.20 -5.47 12.52
CA MET A 386 0.31 -4.54 11.39
C MET A 386 1.50 -4.87 10.48
N SER A 387 2.64 -5.22 11.08
CA SER A 387 3.92 -5.34 10.37
C SER A 387 3.93 -6.40 9.27
N ILE A 388 3.27 -7.55 9.47
CA ILE A 388 3.17 -8.61 8.45
C ILE A 388 2.45 -8.11 7.19
N GLY A 389 1.39 -7.31 7.37
CA GLY A 389 0.58 -6.81 6.27
C GLY A 389 1.34 -5.83 5.40
N THR A 390 2.00 -4.85 6.01
CA THR A 390 2.83 -3.87 5.31
C THR A 390 3.97 -4.54 4.52
N LEU A 391 4.69 -5.46 5.17
CA LEU A 391 5.82 -6.15 4.55
C LEU A 391 5.38 -6.97 3.33
N LEU A 392 4.22 -7.63 3.40
CA LEU A 392 3.64 -8.35 2.27
C LEU A 392 3.27 -7.40 1.13
N ALA A 393 2.61 -6.28 1.42
CA ALA A 393 2.25 -5.29 0.42
C ALA A 393 3.51 -4.72 -0.27
N TYR A 394 4.55 -4.40 0.50
CA TYR A 394 5.80 -3.83 -0.05
C TYR A 394 6.55 -4.83 -0.92
N THR A 395 6.58 -6.10 -0.51
CA THR A 395 7.15 -7.20 -1.29
C THR A 395 6.43 -7.33 -2.63
N VAL A 396 5.10 -7.31 -2.63
CA VAL A 396 4.32 -7.44 -3.87
C VAL A 396 4.49 -6.22 -4.77
N VAL A 397 4.54 -5.00 -4.24
CA VAL A 397 4.79 -3.81 -5.09
C VAL A 397 6.17 -3.88 -5.74
N ALA A 398 7.22 -4.25 -5.00
CA ALA A 398 8.55 -4.44 -5.57
C ALA A 398 8.56 -5.53 -6.66
N PHE A 399 7.83 -6.62 -6.43
CA PHE A 399 7.63 -7.68 -7.43
C PHE A 399 6.88 -7.18 -8.68
N CYS A 400 5.83 -6.38 -8.51
CA CYS A 400 5.05 -5.81 -9.60
C CYS A 400 5.89 -4.85 -10.48
N VAL A 401 6.76 -4.03 -9.86
CA VAL A 401 7.71 -3.18 -10.59
C VAL A 401 8.67 -4.03 -11.43
N LEU A 402 9.23 -5.10 -10.87
CA LEU A 402 10.10 -6.01 -11.63
C LEU A 402 9.35 -6.62 -12.82
N LEU A 403 8.16 -7.17 -12.62
CA LEU A 403 7.39 -7.76 -13.72
C LEU A 403 7.15 -6.77 -14.86
N LEU A 404 6.75 -5.53 -14.54
CA LEU A 404 6.50 -4.52 -15.56
C LEU A 404 7.77 -4.06 -16.29
N ARG A 405 8.92 -4.13 -15.63
CA ARG A 405 10.21 -3.78 -16.23
C ARG A 405 10.71 -4.80 -17.24
N TYR A 406 10.23 -6.03 -17.17
CA TYR A 406 10.58 -7.09 -18.12
C TYR A 406 9.42 -7.47 -19.05
N LYS A 407 8.27 -6.80 -18.96
CA LYS A 407 7.11 -7.06 -19.83
C LYS A 407 7.13 -6.20 -21.11
N PRO A 408 6.76 -6.76 -22.28
CA PRO A 408 6.47 -5.97 -23.48
C PRO A 408 5.33 -4.97 -23.26
N GLY A 409 5.42 -3.83 -23.94
CA GLY A 409 4.40 -2.78 -23.93
C GLY A 409 4.42 -1.89 -22.68
N THR A 410 3.55 -0.89 -22.63
CA THR A 410 3.50 0.07 -21.53
C THR A 410 2.10 0.18 -20.97
N ILE A 411 1.98 -0.08 -19.67
CA ILE A 411 0.76 0.20 -18.92
C ILE A 411 0.93 1.54 -18.19
N GLY A 412 -0.08 2.40 -18.16
CA GLY A 412 -0.04 3.63 -17.36
C GLY A 412 0.46 4.87 -18.08
N VAL A 413 0.64 5.95 -17.32
CA VAL A 413 1.12 7.26 -17.81
C VAL A 413 2.62 7.20 -18.13
N THR A 414 2.99 7.59 -19.34
CA THR A 414 4.37 7.73 -19.82
C THR A 414 4.72 9.19 -20.10
N MET A 415 6.01 9.50 -20.28
CA MET A 415 6.41 10.84 -20.70
C MET A 415 5.79 11.25 -22.05
N THR A 416 5.60 10.30 -22.96
CA THR A 416 4.93 10.51 -24.26
C THR A 416 3.46 10.90 -24.08
N THR A 417 2.72 10.25 -23.19
CA THR A 417 1.32 10.62 -22.90
C THR A 417 1.18 12.00 -22.24
N LEU A 418 2.24 12.51 -21.59
CA LEU A 418 2.23 13.84 -20.97
C LEU A 418 2.55 14.97 -21.95
N SER A 419 3.17 14.67 -23.10
CA SER A 419 3.53 15.66 -24.13
C SER A 419 2.43 15.90 -25.16
N ASP A 420 1.41 15.05 -25.25
CA ASP A 420 0.37 15.09 -26.28
C ASP A 420 -0.75 16.12 -26.00
N SER A 421 -0.38 17.38 -25.75
CA SER A 421 -1.23 18.53 -26.10
C SER A 421 -1.06 18.98 -27.56
N GLU A 422 -0.14 18.36 -28.31
CA GLU A 422 -0.11 18.28 -29.77
C GLU A 422 0.41 16.89 -30.14
N PRO A 423 -0.24 16.13 -31.04
CA PRO A 423 0.35 14.88 -31.50
C PRO A 423 1.60 15.22 -32.32
N PRO A 424 2.81 14.77 -31.94
CA PRO A 424 3.93 14.93 -32.84
C PRO A 424 3.64 14.08 -34.09
N LEU A 425 3.85 14.68 -35.26
CA LEU A 425 3.95 13.95 -36.53
C LEU A 425 5.16 13.00 -36.44
N VAL A 426 4.99 11.87 -35.76
CA VAL A 426 5.98 10.80 -35.74
C VAL A 426 5.99 10.22 -37.15
N THR A 427 6.97 10.64 -37.94
CA THR A 427 7.16 10.18 -39.31
C THR A 427 7.23 8.66 -39.33
N LYS A 428 6.57 8.01 -40.30
CA LYS A 428 6.51 6.54 -40.46
C LYS A 428 7.88 5.84 -40.29
N ASN A 429 8.97 6.54 -40.63
CA ASN A 429 10.35 6.08 -40.51
C ASN A 429 10.89 5.98 -39.05
N GLU A 430 10.40 6.75 -38.09
CA GLU A 430 10.78 6.62 -36.67
C GLU A 430 10.07 5.45 -35.99
N ARG A 431 8.79 5.22 -36.33
CA ARG A 431 8.08 3.99 -35.94
C ARG A 431 8.79 2.75 -36.48
N ILE A 432 9.27 2.80 -37.72
CA ILE A 432 10.04 1.71 -38.33
C ILE A 432 11.40 1.53 -37.64
N LYS A 433 12.11 2.60 -37.24
CA LYS A 433 13.37 2.49 -36.47
C LYS A 433 13.17 1.93 -35.07
N LEU A 434 12.08 2.27 -34.37
CA LEU A 434 11.73 1.67 -33.08
C LEU A 434 11.40 0.18 -33.19
N LEU A 435 10.85 -0.23 -34.35
CA LEU A 435 10.56 -1.62 -34.69
C LEU A 435 11.77 -2.38 -35.27
N ALA A 436 12.84 -1.67 -35.67
CA ALA A 436 13.97 -2.24 -36.40
C ALA A 436 15.11 -2.77 -35.52
N ASP A 437 15.08 -2.58 -34.19
CA ASP A 437 16.04 -3.19 -33.27
C ASP A 437 15.36 -4.19 -32.31
N PRO A 438 14.84 -5.33 -32.83
CA PRO A 438 14.06 -6.32 -32.07
C PRO A 438 14.85 -7.04 -30.95
N THR A 439 16.13 -6.71 -30.76
CA THR A 439 17.00 -7.36 -29.77
C THR A 439 17.00 -6.68 -28.40
N LYS A 440 16.51 -5.43 -28.28
CA LYS A 440 16.57 -4.67 -27.01
C LYS A 440 15.26 -4.59 -26.24
N SER A 441 14.11 -4.64 -26.91
CA SER A 441 12.81 -4.60 -26.24
C SER A 441 12.39 -5.99 -25.74
N PRO A 442 11.79 -6.10 -24.54
CA PRO A 442 11.28 -7.38 -24.06
C PRO A 442 10.19 -7.91 -24.99
N THR A 443 10.25 -9.22 -25.26
CA THR A 443 9.24 -10.04 -25.95
C THR A 443 8.42 -10.82 -24.93
N GLU A 444 7.27 -11.38 -25.32
CA GLU A 444 6.46 -12.21 -24.41
C GLU A 444 7.25 -13.40 -23.84
N GLU A 445 8.08 -14.07 -24.65
CA GLU A 445 8.94 -15.18 -24.18
C GLU A 445 10.02 -14.73 -23.18
N THR A 446 10.69 -13.61 -23.45
CA THR A 446 11.73 -13.09 -22.53
C THR A 446 11.11 -12.59 -21.23
N SER A 447 9.89 -12.02 -21.29
CA SER A 447 9.11 -11.63 -20.12
C SER A 447 8.71 -12.82 -19.26
N LEU A 448 8.32 -13.95 -19.87
CA LEU A 448 8.00 -15.18 -19.17
C LEU A 448 9.24 -15.74 -18.46
N ARG A 449 10.38 -15.82 -19.16
CA ARG A 449 11.66 -16.26 -18.58
C ARG A 449 12.08 -15.38 -17.41
N ALA A 450 12.00 -14.05 -17.57
CA ALA A 450 12.28 -13.10 -16.49
C ALA A 450 11.35 -13.29 -15.30
N THR A 451 10.04 -13.48 -15.53
CA THR A 451 9.04 -13.73 -14.49
C THR A 451 9.38 -14.99 -13.68
N ILE A 452 9.71 -16.10 -14.36
CA ILE A 452 10.13 -17.35 -13.70
C ILE A 452 11.38 -17.10 -12.85
N CYS A 453 12.37 -16.37 -13.35
CA CYS A 453 13.57 -16.06 -12.59
C CYS A 453 13.30 -15.18 -11.36
N ILE A 454 12.39 -14.21 -11.46
CA ILE A 454 12.00 -13.38 -10.32
C ILE A 454 11.29 -14.24 -9.25
N CYS A 455 10.41 -15.16 -9.67
CA CYS A 455 9.77 -16.11 -8.75
C CYS A 455 10.79 -17.04 -8.07
N ILE A 456 11.74 -17.61 -8.83
CA ILE A 456 12.81 -18.45 -8.28
C ILE A 456 13.68 -17.66 -7.31
N ALA A 457 14.09 -16.44 -7.66
CA ALA A 457 14.89 -15.59 -6.78
C ALA A 457 14.15 -15.29 -5.48
N SER A 458 12.85 -14.98 -5.55
CA SER A 458 12.01 -14.72 -4.37
C SER A 458 11.90 -15.97 -3.49
N ALA A 459 11.72 -17.16 -4.08
CA ALA A 459 11.71 -18.42 -3.33
C ALA A 459 13.06 -18.70 -2.66
N LEU A 460 14.17 -18.49 -3.38
CA LEU A 460 15.52 -18.64 -2.84
C LEU A 460 15.79 -17.65 -1.69
N PHE A 461 15.25 -16.43 -1.75
CA PHE A 461 15.32 -15.46 -0.64
C PHE A 461 14.58 -15.94 0.60
N ILE A 462 13.43 -16.63 0.46
CA ILE A 462 12.74 -17.26 1.58
C ILE A 462 13.63 -18.34 2.20
N PHE A 463 14.21 -19.23 1.39
CA PHE A 463 15.09 -20.29 1.89
C PHE A 463 16.37 -19.73 2.54
N ALA A 464 16.99 -18.72 1.94
CA ALA A 464 18.16 -18.04 2.49
C ALA A 464 17.85 -17.38 3.85
N SER A 465 16.70 -16.69 3.93
CA SER A 465 16.26 -16.04 5.15
C SER A 465 15.92 -17.06 6.25
N ALA A 466 15.21 -18.14 5.91
CA ALA A 466 14.90 -19.23 6.84
C ALA A 466 16.17 -19.89 7.38
N LEU A 467 17.15 -20.18 6.51
CA LEU A 467 18.45 -20.72 6.92
C LEU A 467 19.22 -19.73 7.81
N GLY A 468 19.19 -18.45 7.48
CA GLY A 468 19.85 -17.40 8.27
C GLY A 468 19.22 -17.20 9.66
N ILE A 469 17.92 -17.44 9.81
CA ILE A 469 17.19 -17.24 11.07
C ILE A 469 17.24 -18.50 11.94
N TRP A 470 16.82 -19.65 11.41
CA TRP A 470 16.70 -20.89 12.18
C TRP A 470 17.95 -21.77 12.11
N GLY A 471 18.79 -21.59 11.08
CA GLY A 471 20.07 -22.29 10.94
C GLY A 471 21.26 -21.53 11.53
N GLN A 472 21.04 -20.36 12.16
CA GLN A 472 22.11 -19.49 12.64
C GLN A 472 23.10 -20.22 13.57
N ASP A 473 22.60 -20.97 14.55
CA ASP A 473 23.44 -21.71 15.50
C ASP A 473 24.24 -22.83 14.81
N ALA A 474 23.67 -23.46 13.78
CA ALA A 474 24.35 -24.50 13.00
C ALA A 474 25.46 -23.91 12.11
N ILE A 475 25.26 -22.70 11.58
CA ILE A 475 26.26 -21.96 10.82
C ILE A 475 27.40 -21.50 11.75
N LEU A 476 27.06 -20.92 12.91
CA LEU A 476 28.04 -20.48 13.91
C LEU A 476 28.82 -21.64 14.51
N ALA A 477 28.20 -22.82 14.67
CA ALA A 477 28.86 -24.04 15.11
C ALA A 477 29.64 -24.76 13.99
N HIS A 478 29.80 -24.13 12.82
CA HIS A 478 30.53 -24.66 11.66
C HIS A 478 30.07 -26.06 11.20
N LYS A 479 28.77 -26.39 11.32
CA LYS A 479 28.24 -27.68 10.87
C LYS A 479 28.27 -27.75 9.34
N GLY A 480 28.92 -28.80 8.79
CA GLY A 480 29.16 -28.94 7.36
C GLY A 480 27.89 -28.88 6.48
N TRP A 481 26.78 -29.45 6.94
CA TRP A 481 25.50 -29.41 6.19
C TRP A 481 24.94 -27.99 6.05
N ALA A 482 25.07 -27.16 7.10
CA ALA A 482 24.51 -25.80 7.12
C ALA A 482 25.32 -24.86 6.23
N ILE A 483 26.66 -24.97 6.28
CA ILE A 483 27.56 -24.22 5.39
C ILE A 483 27.35 -24.65 3.94
N PHE A 484 27.27 -25.97 3.68
CA PHE A 484 27.00 -26.48 2.33
C PHE A 484 25.69 -25.92 1.77
N LEU A 485 24.61 -25.97 2.55
CA LEU A 485 23.31 -25.45 2.14
C LEU A 485 23.34 -23.93 1.90
N ALA A 486 24.02 -23.16 2.75
CA ALA A 486 24.19 -21.72 2.57
C ALA A 486 24.95 -21.40 1.28
N CYS A 487 26.03 -22.13 0.98
CA CYS A 487 26.80 -21.99 -0.25
C CYS A 487 25.96 -22.34 -1.49
N VAL A 488 25.21 -23.45 -1.46
CA VAL A 488 24.33 -23.85 -2.56
C VAL A 488 23.27 -22.80 -2.83
N ILE A 489 22.57 -22.32 -1.79
CA ILE A 489 21.55 -21.27 -1.94
C ILE A 489 22.19 -19.98 -2.47
N GLY A 490 23.36 -19.59 -1.95
CA GLY A 490 24.10 -18.41 -2.41
C GLY A 490 24.47 -18.49 -3.89
N VAL A 491 24.98 -19.63 -4.36
CA VAL A 491 25.29 -19.88 -5.77
C VAL A 491 24.03 -19.84 -6.63
N LEU A 492 22.94 -20.49 -6.20
CA LEU A 492 21.67 -20.47 -6.94
C LEU A 492 21.09 -19.06 -7.07
N ILE A 493 21.18 -18.24 -6.01
CA ILE A 493 20.79 -16.83 -6.05
C ILE A 493 21.64 -16.10 -7.07
N LEU A 494 22.98 -16.21 -6.99
CA LEU A 494 23.88 -15.53 -7.92
C LEU A 494 23.61 -15.92 -9.38
N VAL A 495 23.43 -17.21 -9.68
CA VAL A 495 23.11 -17.69 -11.03
C VAL A 495 21.77 -17.14 -11.52
N THR A 496 20.73 -17.19 -10.69
CA THR A 496 19.39 -16.69 -11.04
C THR A 496 19.42 -15.18 -11.30
N LEU A 497 20.14 -14.43 -10.46
CA LEU A 497 20.32 -12.99 -10.62
C LEU A 497 21.10 -12.67 -11.89
N MET A 498 22.24 -13.34 -12.13
CA MET A 498 23.03 -13.19 -13.36
C MET A 498 22.18 -13.44 -14.61
N TYR A 499 21.34 -14.47 -14.61
CA TYR A 499 20.43 -14.73 -15.72
C TYR A 499 19.40 -13.63 -15.91
N LEU A 500 18.79 -13.13 -14.82
CA LEU A 500 17.84 -12.00 -14.86
C LEU A 500 18.49 -10.71 -15.37
N PHE A 501 19.76 -10.45 -15.05
CA PHE A 501 20.50 -9.28 -15.54
C PHE A 501 20.70 -9.30 -17.05
N ARG A 502 20.74 -10.49 -17.67
CA ARG A 502 20.90 -10.64 -19.12
C ARG A 502 19.59 -10.51 -19.89
N GLN A 503 18.44 -10.51 -19.21
CA GLN A 503 17.15 -10.34 -19.88
C GLN A 503 16.94 -8.89 -20.34
N PRO A 504 16.33 -8.66 -21.52
CA PRO A 504 16.03 -7.33 -22.02
C PRO A 504 15.04 -6.60 -21.11
N LYS A 505 15.26 -5.30 -20.91
CA LYS A 505 14.44 -4.45 -20.03
C LYS A 505 13.62 -3.48 -20.86
N ASN A 506 12.45 -3.13 -20.32
CA ASN A 506 11.60 -2.09 -20.86
C ASN A 506 12.12 -0.70 -20.43
N GLU A 507 12.66 0.05 -21.39
CA GLU A 507 13.25 1.38 -21.22
C GLU A 507 12.27 2.53 -21.49
N THR A 508 10.96 2.25 -21.52
CA THR A 508 9.95 3.29 -21.73
C THR A 508 10.09 4.42 -20.71
N PRO A 509 10.16 5.69 -21.17
CA PRO A 509 10.41 6.81 -20.28
C PRO A 509 9.18 7.08 -19.41
N LEU A 510 9.34 6.88 -18.09
CA LEU A 510 8.31 7.16 -17.08
C LEU A 510 8.59 8.48 -16.37
N PRO A 511 7.55 9.13 -15.80
CA PRO A 511 7.70 10.33 -14.98
C PRO A 511 8.70 10.19 -13.82
N PHE A 512 8.77 8.99 -13.24
CA PHE A 512 9.76 8.59 -12.25
C PHE A 512 10.12 7.12 -12.47
N MET A 513 11.41 6.79 -12.35
CA MET A 513 11.95 5.45 -12.55
C MET A 513 12.82 5.09 -11.36
N VAL A 514 12.61 3.90 -10.80
CA VAL A 514 13.51 3.33 -9.78
C VAL A 514 14.90 3.17 -10.38
N PRO A 515 15.94 3.71 -9.76
CA PRO A 515 17.30 3.53 -10.24
C PRO A 515 17.77 2.08 -10.03
N LEU A 516 18.78 1.65 -10.78
CA LEU A 516 19.48 0.37 -10.56
C LEU A 516 18.59 -0.89 -10.61
N VAL A 517 17.46 -0.88 -11.33
CA VAL A 517 16.65 -2.10 -11.56
C VAL A 517 17.50 -3.15 -12.29
N PRO A 518 17.50 -4.43 -11.86
CA PRO A 518 16.62 -5.06 -10.86
C PRO A 518 17.10 -5.04 -9.39
N TRP A 519 18.27 -4.45 -9.06
CA TRP A 519 18.86 -4.55 -7.71
C TRP A 519 17.96 -3.99 -6.60
N ILE A 520 17.45 -2.76 -6.75
CA ILE A 520 16.65 -2.11 -5.69
C ILE A 520 15.38 -2.90 -5.38
N PRO A 521 14.54 -3.28 -6.36
CA PRO A 521 13.37 -4.10 -6.06
C PRO A 521 13.71 -5.48 -5.48
N LEU A 522 14.77 -6.14 -5.96
CA LEU A 522 15.18 -7.45 -5.40
C LEU A 522 15.64 -7.34 -3.95
N LEU A 523 16.39 -6.29 -3.62
CA LEU A 523 16.85 -6.04 -2.25
C LEU A 523 15.67 -5.69 -1.33
N SER A 524 14.69 -4.94 -1.83
CA SER A 524 13.43 -4.70 -1.13
C SER A 524 12.69 -6.01 -0.82
N ILE A 525 12.52 -6.89 -1.81
CA ILE A 525 11.90 -8.21 -1.63
C ILE A 525 12.66 -9.04 -0.58
N PHE A 526 13.99 -9.11 -0.68
CA PHE A 526 14.82 -9.86 0.25
C PHE A 526 14.68 -9.35 1.69
N VAL A 527 14.81 -8.03 1.91
CA VAL A 527 14.71 -7.45 3.25
C VAL A 527 13.31 -7.64 3.83
N ASN A 528 12.25 -7.42 3.03
CA ASN A 528 10.89 -7.59 3.52
C ASN A 528 10.57 -9.04 3.90
N ILE A 529 11.04 -10.02 3.11
CA ILE A 529 10.91 -11.44 3.43
C ILE A 529 11.67 -11.79 4.71
N PHE A 530 12.91 -11.31 4.85
CA PHE A 530 13.71 -11.55 6.04
C PHE A 530 13.03 -11.02 7.30
N LEU A 531 12.51 -9.79 7.26
CA LEU A 531 11.78 -9.19 8.37
C LEU A 531 10.49 -9.93 8.70
N MET A 532 9.76 -10.40 7.69
CA MET A 532 8.51 -11.14 7.86
C MET A 532 8.73 -12.47 8.59
N LEU A 533 9.84 -13.17 8.31
CA LEU A 533 10.18 -14.44 8.96
C LEU A 533 10.68 -14.27 10.41
N LYS A 534 11.07 -13.06 10.82
CA LYS A 534 11.42 -12.74 12.22
C LYS A 534 10.20 -12.49 13.10
N LEU A 535 9.00 -12.38 12.53
CA LEU A 535 7.77 -12.15 13.28
C LEU A 535 7.34 -13.38 14.10
N SER A 536 6.59 -13.15 15.16
CA SER A 536 6.05 -14.21 16.04
C SER A 536 5.11 -15.15 15.28
N TYR A 537 5.09 -16.43 15.67
CA TYR A 537 4.16 -17.41 15.10
C TYR A 537 2.69 -17.04 15.35
N LEU A 538 2.40 -16.34 16.45
CA LEU A 538 1.05 -15.86 16.76
C LEU A 538 0.57 -14.83 15.72
N THR A 539 1.47 -13.99 15.21
CA THR A 539 1.19 -13.02 14.15
C THR A 539 0.70 -13.74 12.88
N TRP A 540 1.37 -14.84 12.50
CA TRP A 540 0.98 -15.65 11.35
C TRP A 540 -0.39 -16.31 11.51
N ILE A 541 -0.71 -16.81 12.71
CA ILE A 541 -2.02 -17.40 12.99
C ILE A 541 -3.12 -16.34 12.85
N ARG A 542 -2.95 -15.16 13.45
CA ARG A 542 -3.93 -14.06 13.35
C ARG A 542 -4.12 -13.59 11.92
N PHE A 543 -3.03 -13.46 11.17
CA PHE A 543 -3.06 -13.12 9.76
C PHE A 543 -3.80 -14.18 8.94
N ALA A 544 -3.55 -15.46 9.18
CA ALA A 544 -4.25 -16.55 8.49
C ALA A 544 -5.77 -16.53 8.76
N VAL A 545 -6.18 -16.29 10.00
CA VAL A 545 -7.61 -16.15 10.36
C VAL A 545 -8.26 -14.99 9.60
N TRP A 546 -7.60 -13.83 9.55
CA TRP A 546 -8.08 -12.68 8.78
C TRP A 546 -8.19 -12.97 7.28
N MET A 547 -7.19 -13.67 6.73
CA MET A 547 -7.19 -14.07 5.33
C MET A 547 -8.34 -15.03 5.01
N VAL A 548 -8.65 -15.97 5.90
CA VAL A 548 -9.80 -16.88 5.70
C VAL A 548 -11.11 -16.09 5.56
N ILE A 549 -11.33 -15.08 6.42
CA ILE A 549 -12.53 -14.21 6.33
C ILE A 549 -12.60 -13.52 4.96
N GLY A 550 -11.48 -12.92 4.52
CA GLY A 550 -11.41 -12.27 3.21
C GLY A 550 -11.69 -13.23 2.06
N MET A 551 -11.06 -14.40 2.08
CA MET A 551 -11.25 -15.41 1.03
C MET A 551 -12.69 -15.90 0.97
N CYS A 552 -13.37 -16.04 2.12
CA CYS A 552 -14.81 -16.32 2.14
C CYS A 552 -15.59 -15.21 1.43
N ILE A 553 -15.33 -13.93 1.73
CA ILE A 553 -16.01 -12.80 1.07
C ILE A 553 -15.76 -12.83 -0.45
N TYR A 554 -14.52 -13.09 -0.88
CA TYR A 554 -14.18 -13.15 -2.30
C TYR A 554 -14.90 -14.28 -3.04
N PHE A 555 -14.85 -15.51 -2.51
CA PHE A 555 -15.46 -16.66 -3.18
C PHE A 555 -16.99 -16.63 -3.16
N PHE A 556 -17.62 -16.14 -2.09
CA PHE A 556 -19.07 -16.08 -2.00
C PHE A 556 -19.68 -14.85 -2.70
N TYR A 557 -18.98 -13.72 -2.70
CA TYR A 557 -19.48 -12.46 -3.25
C TYR A 557 -18.61 -11.91 -4.39
N GLY A 558 -17.31 -11.69 -4.14
CA GLY A 558 -16.41 -10.94 -5.04
C GLY A 558 -16.29 -11.51 -6.45
N ILE A 559 -16.03 -12.81 -6.58
CA ILE A 559 -15.81 -13.47 -7.89
C ILE A 559 -17.03 -13.36 -8.82
N ARG A 560 -18.24 -13.28 -8.25
CA ARG A 560 -19.52 -13.16 -8.98
C ARG A 560 -19.86 -11.73 -9.37
N HIS A 561 -19.40 -10.76 -8.57
CA HIS A 561 -19.71 -9.34 -8.75
C HIS A 561 -18.54 -8.54 -9.35
N SER A 562 -17.40 -9.19 -9.63
CA SER A 562 -16.24 -8.60 -10.29
C SER A 562 -16.65 -7.93 -11.61
N VAL A 563 -16.33 -6.63 -11.70
CA VAL A 563 -16.59 -5.81 -12.89
C VAL A 563 -15.79 -6.31 -14.09
N GLU A 564 -14.52 -6.67 -13.90
CA GLU A 564 -13.70 -7.23 -14.99
C GLU A 564 -14.22 -8.61 -15.43
N GLY A 565 -14.78 -9.38 -14.51
CA GLY A 565 -15.48 -10.62 -14.85
C GLY A 565 -16.72 -10.42 -15.71
N GLN A 566 -17.46 -9.32 -15.51
CA GLN A 566 -18.60 -8.94 -16.36
C GLN A 566 -18.11 -8.46 -17.72
N ARG A 567 -17.09 -7.60 -17.75
CA ARG A 567 -16.48 -7.07 -18.96
C ARG A 567 -15.95 -8.18 -19.88
N GLN A 568 -15.25 -9.18 -19.34
CA GLN A 568 -14.78 -10.32 -20.14
C GLN A 568 -15.92 -11.15 -20.74
N LYS A 569 -17.04 -11.31 -20.02
CA LYS A 569 -18.22 -11.99 -20.56
C LYS A 569 -18.87 -11.19 -21.69
N GLU A 570 -18.93 -9.87 -21.55
CA GLU A 570 -19.43 -8.97 -22.60
C GLU A 570 -18.56 -9.02 -23.85
N LEU A 571 -17.22 -8.95 -23.71
CA LEU A 571 -16.30 -9.10 -24.84
C LEU A 571 -16.37 -10.51 -25.48
N GLY A 572 -16.50 -11.56 -24.68
CA GLY A 572 -16.62 -12.94 -25.18
C GLY A 572 -17.92 -13.20 -25.94
N ASN A 573 -18.97 -12.44 -25.65
CA ASN A 573 -20.26 -12.48 -26.34
C ASN A 573 -20.35 -11.50 -27.52
N TYR A 574 -19.30 -10.69 -27.78
CA TYR A 574 -19.28 -9.75 -28.88
C TYR A 574 -19.07 -10.48 -30.21
N ILE A 575 -20.12 -10.56 -31.03
CA ILE A 575 -20.02 -10.98 -32.43
C ILE A 575 -19.68 -9.72 -33.23
N PRO A 576 -18.51 -9.62 -33.88
CA PRO A 576 -18.19 -8.46 -34.68
C PRO A 576 -19.21 -8.34 -35.81
N LEU A 577 -19.79 -7.13 -35.98
CA LEU A 577 -20.57 -6.80 -37.17
C LEU A 577 -19.67 -7.04 -38.39
N GLN A 578 -20.00 -8.09 -39.15
CA GLN A 578 -19.39 -8.34 -40.44
C GLN A 578 -19.67 -7.09 -41.28
N GLN A 579 -18.62 -6.31 -41.59
CA GLN A 579 -18.75 -5.25 -42.58
C GLN A 579 -19.30 -5.92 -43.84
N VAL A 580 -20.49 -5.49 -44.26
CA VAL A 580 -21.03 -5.86 -45.56
C VAL A 580 -20.08 -5.22 -46.55
N ASP A 581 -19.10 -6.01 -47.02
CA ASP A 581 -18.32 -5.65 -48.19
C ASP A 581 -19.33 -5.34 -49.31
N GLU A 582 -19.24 -4.14 -49.86
CA GLU A 582 -19.81 -3.82 -51.17
C GLU A 582 -19.28 -4.88 -52.15
N LYS A 583 -20.06 -5.95 -52.36
CA LYS A 583 -19.81 -6.87 -53.45
C LYS A 583 -20.05 -6.12 -54.76
N ASP A 584 -18.97 -5.85 -55.47
CA ASP A 584 -18.98 -5.67 -56.91
C ASP A 584 -19.90 -6.72 -57.56
N PRO A 585 -20.91 -6.32 -58.35
CA PRO A 585 -21.84 -7.24 -58.98
C PRO A 585 -21.17 -7.82 -60.23
N LYS A 586 -20.32 -8.83 -60.07
CA LYS A 586 -19.85 -9.70 -61.16
C LYS A 586 -19.13 -10.91 -60.59
N GLU A 587 -19.90 -11.95 -60.32
CA GLU A 587 -19.59 -13.36 -60.59
C GLU A 587 -20.53 -14.22 -59.75
N THR A 588 -21.67 -14.55 -60.36
CA THR A 588 -22.45 -15.73 -59.98
C THR A 588 -23.05 -16.25 -61.27
N SER A 589 -22.20 -16.90 -62.06
CA SER A 589 -22.61 -17.79 -63.13
C SER A 589 -22.97 -19.13 -62.51
N GLU A 590 -24.26 -19.43 -62.43
CA GLU A 590 -24.80 -20.78 -62.64
C GLU A 590 -26.32 -20.67 -62.80
N GLU A 591 -26.77 -20.74 -64.06
CA GLU A 591 -28.17 -20.95 -64.44
C GLU A 591 -28.65 -22.32 -63.97
N PRO A 592 -29.94 -22.43 -63.65
CA PRO A 592 -30.72 -23.55 -64.16
C PRO A 592 -31.82 -23.09 -65.14
N GLN A 593 -31.90 -23.84 -66.24
CA GLN A 593 -32.82 -23.72 -67.38
C GLN A 593 -34.33 -23.82 -67.05
N PRO A 594 -35.21 -23.42 -68.00
CA PRO A 594 -36.59 -23.03 -67.73
C PRO A 594 -37.57 -24.21 -67.78
N LYS A 595 -38.71 -24.09 -67.08
CA LYS A 595 -39.94 -24.83 -67.38
C LYS A 595 -41.10 -23.87 -67.63
N THR A 596 -41.76 -24.15 -68.74
CA THR A 596 -42.87 -23.50 -69.43
C THR A 596 -44.22 -23.64 -68.73
N ASP A 597 -44.98 -22.53 -68.80
CA ASP A 597 -46.41 -22.35 -69.11
C ASP A 597 -47.55 -23.00 -68.29
N GLU A 598 -48.62 -22.17 -68.22
CA GLU A 598 -50.05 -22.43 -67.98
C GLU A 598 -50.52 -22.73 -66.54
N ASP A 599 -51.05 -21.71 -65.84
CA ASP A 599 -52.50 -21.50 -65.73
C ASP A 599 -52.88 -20.26 -64.87
N LYS A 600 -53.82 -19.46 -65.38
CA LYS A 600 -54.69 -18.50 -64.64
C LYS A 600 -56.11 -19.04 -64.82
N PRO A 601 -57.09 -18.85 -63.91
CA PRO A 601 -57.54 -17.54 -63.40
C PRO A 601 -57.88 -17.61 -61.87
N GLU A 602 -58.34 -16.60 -61.14
CA GLU A 602 -59.52 -15.77 -61.34
C GLU A 602 -59.64 -14.69 -60.23
N ALA A 603 -60.45 -13.68 -60.49
CA ALA A 603 -60.51 -12.40 -59.80
C ALA A 603 -61.67 -12.27 -58.78
N ALA A 604 -61.48 -11.40 -57.77
CA ALA A 604 -62.53 -10.54 -57.17
C ALA A 604 -61.82 -9.47 -56.32
N LYS A 605 -61.57 -8.23 -56.77
CA LYS A 605 -62.44 -7.04 -56.93
C LYS A 605 -63.14 -6.52 -55.66
N GLU A 606 -62.89 -5.21 -55.44
CA GLU A 606 -63.69 -4.21 -54.71
C GLU A 606 -63.58 -4.18 -53.16
N LYS A 607 -63.51 -3.04 -52.45
CA LYS A 607 -63.60 -1.61 -52.80
C LYS A 607 -63.18 -0.77 -51.57
N THR A 608 -62.33 0.24 -51.80
CA THR A 608 -62.44 1.68 -51.42
C THR A 608 -62.99 2.17 -50.05
N SER A 609 -62.45 3.37 -49.73
CA SER A 609 -62.93 4.48 -48.87
C SER A 609 -62.39 4.48 -47.43
N ASP A 610 -61.41 5.35 -47.14
CA ASP A 610 -61.53 6.78 -46.77
C ASP A 610 -62.17 6.95 -45.39
N ASP A 611 -61.44 7.47 -44.40
CA ASP A 611 -61.59 8.87 -43.96
C ASP A 611 -60.58 9.21 -42.83
N LYS A 612 -59.78 10.23 -43.10
CA LYS A 612 -59.45 11.40 -42.25
C LYS A 612 -59.28 11.28 -40.71
N ARG A 613 -58.09 11.77 -40.31
CA ARG A 613 -57.82 13.04 -39.58
C ARG A 613 -57.65 13.09 -38.05
N ASP A 614 -56.75 14.04 -37.75
CA ASP A 614 -56.57 14.92 -36.59
C ASP A 614 -55.86 14.30 -35.37
N GLU A 615 -54.58 14.64 -35.16
CA GLU A 615 -54.08 15.85 -34.47
C GLU A 615 -54.57 15.96 -33.02
N PHE A 616 -53.66 15.82 -32.05
CA PHE A 616 -53.29 16.97 -31.22
C PHE A 616 -52.06 16.68 -30.35
N SER A 617 -51.11 17.60 -30.46
CA SER A 617 -49.92 17.79 -29.66
C SER A 617 -50.20 18.62 -28.40
N THR A 618 -49.54 18.24 -27.28
CA THR A 618 -48.92 19.08 -26.22
C THR A 618 -49.81 20.01 -25.35
N PRO A 619 -49.28 20.66 -24.29
CA PRO A 619 -48.31 20.22 -23.26
C PRO A 619 -48.70 20.64 -21.81
N SER A 620 -47.97 20.14 -20.82
CA SER A 620 -47.54 20.85 -19.59
C SER A 620 -46.30 20.19 -19.03
#